data_AF-A0A2A5CK07-F1
#
_entry.id   AF-A0A2A5CK07-F1
#
_cell.length_a   1.000
_cell.length_b   1.000
_cell.length_c   1.000
_cell.angle_alpha   90.00
_cell.angle_beta   90.00
_cell.angle_gamma   90.00
#
_symmetry.space_group_name_H-M   'P 1'
#
loop_
_entity.id
_entity.type
_entity.pdbx_description
1 polymer ?
#
loop_
_entity_poly.entity_id
_entity_poly.type
_entity_poly.pdbx_seq_one_letter_code
_entity_poly.pdbx_strand_id
1 'polypeptide(L)'
;MVKAFIILLLALGFGAYLSVFLAEDPGYVLVSFRGYSLEATLAAAVITLIIVYVVLFGILKLIKVFNPAKLFNKATWYSLLNKKNPRKQTELGWQKLLLGQWQEAYKYLVESANRSQTPSVNYLAAAYAAYQRNDQLACTFCLSQAKQRSLVPTTGIKTFQALLELKAGKEEQSLALLLAIKKEQPDSPYVLKLLKDIYLSLKDWDQLNSLLPELERNKILTNDGLLNLKEQLAVHRLHKATVQSANNNELKTVWSSFNKILKKRELVMEAYLRALLTSGNSAEAVSLLTKFIKHQWSDRLVELLGYIDNQDAAEHILLLEGWVKGRPKNVTLMLTLGRLSLRNKLWGKARKYFESALHFSNSTKSSAEINAELGRLLEHLGEHEKSLVCYRQAMDLMERKLPDLPMPNRH
;
A
#
# COMPACT_ATOMS: atom_id res chain seq x y z
N MET A 1 -68.72 23.01 -25.10
CA MET A 1 -69.89 22.34 -25.70
C MET A 1 -70.86 23.32 -26.37
N VAL A 2 -71.25 24.43 -25.71
CA VAL A 2 -72.15 25.46 -26.29
C VAL A 2 -71.68 26.04 -27.64
N LYS A 3 -70.37 26.34 -27.79
CA LYS A 3 -69.81 26.86 -29.05
C LYS A 3 -69.94 25.87 -30.22
N ALA A 4 -69.75 24.58 -29.97
CA ALA A 4 -69.89 23.55 -31.00
C ALA A 4 -71.36 23.36 -31.42
N PHE A 5 -72.29 23.50 -30.47
CA PHE A 5 -73.72 23.43 -30.74
C PHE A 5 -74.22 24.63 -31.58
N ILE A 6 -73.77 25.85 -31.28
CA ILE A 6 -74.10 27.06 -32.06
C ILE A 6 -73.55 26.97 -33.48
N ILE A 7 -72.31 26.48 -33.65
CA ILE A 7 -71.69 26.27 -34.97
C ILE A 7 -72.46 25.20 -35.76
N LEU A 8 -72.89 24.12 -35.11
CA LEU A 8 -73.71 23.09 -35.74
C LEU A 8 -75.05 23.65 -36.22
N LEU A 9 -75.73 24.46 -35.40
CA LEU A 9 -77.04 25.04 -35.71
C LEU A 9 -76.95 26.05 -36.86
N LEU A 10 -75.90 26.88 -36.88
CA LEU A 10 -75.60 27.78 -38.00
C LEU A 10 -75.25 27.01 -39.28
N ALA A 11 -74.47 25.93 -39.20
CA ALA A 11 -74.14 25.10 -40.36
C ALA A 11 -75.37 24.39 -40.94
N LEU A 12 -76.30 23.94 -40.08
CA LEU A 12 -77.54 23.30 -40.49
C LEU A 12 -78.49 24.29 -41.16
N GLY A 13 -78.62 25.50 -40.60
CA GLY A 13 -79.40 26.58 -41.21
C GLY A 13 -78.82 27.04 -42.55
N PHE A 14 -77.50 27.18 -42.65
CA PHE A 14 -76.83 27.54 -43.89
C PHE A 14 -76.93 26.43 -44.95
N GLY A 15 -76.85 25.16 -44.54
CA GLY A 15 -77.06 24.01 -45.42
C GLY A 15 -78.47 23.92 -45.97
N ALA A 16 -79.50 24.18 -45.15
CA ALA A 16 -80.89 24.22 -45.59
C ALA A 16 -81.17 25.40 -46.56
N TYR A 17 -80.55 26.56 -46.30
CA TYR A 17 -80.63 27.71 -47.20
C TYR A 17 -79.97 27.41 -48.56
N LEU A 18 -78.76 26.82 -48.56
CA LEU A 18 -78.10 26.39 -49.80
C LEU A 18 -78.91 25.33 -50.54
N SER A 19 -79.54 24.38 -49.86
CA SER A 19 -80.29 23.31 -50.54
C SER A 19 -81.50 23.83 -51.32
N VAL A 20 -82.16 24.89 -50.82
CA VAL A 20 -83.27 25.54 -51.54
C VAL A 20 -82.73 26.37 -52.71
N PHE A 21 -81.63 27.09 -52.52
CA PHE A 21 -81.02 27.92 -53.58
C PHE A 21 -80.43 27.09 -54.74
N LEU A 22 -79.94 25.88 -54.48
CA LEU A 22 -79.46 24.95 -55.52
C LEU A 22 -80.58 24.18 -56.25
N ALA A 23 -81.83 24.25 -55.79
CA ALA A 23 -82.95 23.52 -56.40
C ALA A 23 -83.56 24.24 -57.62
N GLU A 24 -83.40 25.56 -57.72
CA GLU A 24 -83.99 26.36 -58.82
C GLU A 24 -83.14 26.39 -60.10
N ASP A 25 -81.80 26.30 -59.98
CA ASP A 25 -80.89 26.09 -61.10
C ASP A 25 -79.67 25.28 -60.62
N PRO A 26 -79.61 23.96 -60.87
CA PRO A 26 -78.45 23.16 -60.53
C PRO A 26 -77.36 23.47 -61.55
N GLY A 27 -76.68 24.61 -61.38
CA GLY A 27 -75.53 24.98 -62.21
C GLY A 27 -74.56 23.81 -62.36
N TYR A 28 -73.88 23.73 -63.50
CA TYR A 28 -72.97 22.64 -63.79
C TYR A 28 -71.51 23.11 -63.74
N VAL A 29 -70.62 22.21 -63.35
CA VAL A 29 -69.17 22.39 -63.38
C VAL A 29 -68.64 21.48 -64.47
N LEU A 30 -68.02 22.06 -65.49
CA LEU A 30 -67.34 21.33 -66.55
C LEU A 30 -65.84 21.43 -66.31
N VAL A 31 -65.20 20.31 -65.98
CA VAL A 31 -63.75 20.21 -65.87
C VAL A 31 -63.23 19.52 -67.13
N SER A 32 -62.57 20.28 -68.00
CA SER A 32 -61.93 19.74 -69.20
C SER A 32 -60.42 19.62 -69.00
N PHE A 33 -59.85 18.42 -69.14
CA PHE A 33 -58.41 18.23 -69.11
C PHE A 33 -57.99 17.20 -70.17
N ARG A 34 -57.07 17.58 -71.06
CA ARG A 34 -56.49 16.72 -72.12
C ARG A 34 -57.54 15.92 -72.93
N GLY A 35 -58.62 16.57 -73.35
CA GLY A 35 -59.66 15.96 -74.19
C GLY A 35 -60.73 15.16 -73.44
N TYR A 36 -60.64 15.06 -72.12
CA TYR A 36 -61.70 14.50 -71.27
C TYR A 36 -62.53 15.63 -70.67
N SER A 37 -63.85 15.57 -70.86
CA SER A 37 -64.83 16.49 -70.29
C SER A 37 -65.62 15.74 -69.21
N LEU A 38 -65.50 16.17 -67.96
CA LEU A 38 -66.36 15.70 -66.88
C LEU A 38 -67.37 16.81 -66.57
N GLU A 39 -68.64 16.55 -66.88
CA GLU A 39 -69.76 17.38 -66.45
C GLU A 39 -70.31 16.82 -65.13
N ALA A 40 -70.27 17.65 -64.10
CA ALA A 40 -70.87 17.35 -62.81
C ALA A 40 -71.78 18.49 -62.39
N THR A 41 -72.83 18.21 -61.64
CA THR A 41 -73.61 19.27 -61.00
C THR A 41 -72.75 19.98 -59.95
N LEU A 42 -72.96 21.27 -59.74
CA LEU A 42 -72.23 22.07 -58.74
C LEU A 42 -72.34 21.43 -57.34
N ALA A 43 -73.51 20.86 -57.01
CA ALA A 43 -73.73 20.10 -55.79
C ALA A 43 -72.80 18.88 -55.69
N ALA A 44 -72.70 18.07 -56.75
CA ALA A 44 -71.82 16.90 -56.78
C ALA A 44 -70.34 17.29 -56.65
N ALA A 45 -69.93 18.39 -57.27
CA ALA A 45 -68.56 18.90 -57.16
C ALA A 45 -68.22 19.33 -55.72
N VAL A 46 -69.10 20.07 -55.06
CA VAL A 46 -68.91 20.52 -53.67
C VAL A 46 -68.86 19.34 -52.70
N ILE A 47 -69.80 18.38 -52.84
CA ILE A 47 -69.81 17.17 -52.00
C ILE A 47 -68.52 16.37 -52.19
N THR A 48 -68.07 16.20 -53.43
CA THR A 48 -66.81 15.50 -53.73
C THR A 48 -65.61 16.19 -53.08
N LEU A 49 -65.56 17.53 -53.12
CA LEU A 49 -64.47 18.29 -52.51
C LEU A 49 -64.47 18.14 -50.98
N ILE A 50 -65.64 18.15 -50.34
CA ILE A 50 -65.79 17.90 -48.90
C ILE A 50 -65.32 16.48 -48.55
N ILE A 51 -65.74 15.46 -49.32
CA ILE A 51 -65.30 14.08 -49.10
C ILE A 51 -63.79 13.96 -49.22
N VAL A 52 -63.19 14.54 -50.26
CA VAL A 52 -61.73 14.55 -50.44
C VAL A 52 -61.05 15.21 -49.25
N TYR A 53 -61.54 16.36 -48.78
CA TYR A 53 -60.99 17.05 -47.62
C TYR A 53 -61.05 16.19 -46.35
N VAL A 54 -62.18 15.54 -46.06
CA VAL A 54 -62.36 14.68 -44.89
C VAL A 54 -61.43 13.47 -44.95
N VAL A 55 -61.29 12.84 -46.13
CA VAL A 55 -60.38 11.71 -46.34
C VAL A 55 -58.93 12.14 -46.14
N LEU A 56 -58.50 13.26 -46.72
CA LEU A 56 -57.14 13.79 -46.58
C LEU A 56 -56.82 14.14 -45.11
N PHE A 57 -57.75 14.79 -44.42
CA PHE A 57 -57.62 15.09 -42.99
C PHE A 57 -57.53 13.81 -42.15
N GLY A 58 -58.38 12.81 -42.46
CA GLY A 58 -58.36 11.49 -41.83
C GLY A 58 -57.02 10.77 -41.99
N ILE A 59 -56.48 10.74 -43.21
CA ILE A 59 -55.18 10.14 -43.52
C ILE A 59 -54.05 10.85 -42.75
N LEU A 60 -54.02 12.19 -42.74
CA LEU A 60 -53.01 12.96 -42.00
C LEU A 60 -53.08 12.70 -40.50
N LYS A 61 -54.29 12.51 -39.94
CA LYS A 61 -54.47 12.15 -38.54
C LYS A 61 -54.04 10.70 -38.26
N LEU A 62 -54.35 9.77 -39.16
CA LEU A 62 -53.92 8.38 -39.06
C LEU A 62 -52.39 8.24 -39.09
N ILE A 63 -51.69 9.00 -39.94
CA ILE A 63 -50.22 9.04 -39.98
C ILE A 63 -49.63 9.54 -38.65
N LYS A 64 -50.29 10.52 -37.99
CA LYS A 64 -49.89 10.99 -36.65
C LYS A 64 -50.15 9.96 -35.54
N VAL A 65 -51.20 9.14 -35.66
CA VAL A 65 -51.55 8.08 -34.69
C VAL A 65 -50.65 6.85 -34.88
N PHE A 66 -50.40 6.45 -36.12
CA PHE A 66 -49.49 5.36 -36.52
C PHE A 66 -48.04 5.86 -36.73
N ASN A 67 -47.58 6.74 -35.85
CA ASN A 67 -46.28 7.42 -35.96
C ASN A 67 -45.09 6.45 -36.07
N PRO A 68 -44.50 6.20 -37.26
CA PRO A 68 -43.38 5.26 -37.43
C PRO A 68 -42.10 5.78 -36.76
N ALA A 69 -42.05 7.07 -36.43
CA ALA A 69 -40.91 7.70 -35.78
C ALA A 69 -40.77 7.33 -34.29
N LYS A 70 -41.79 6.74 -33.64
CA LYS A 70 -41.65 6.18 -32.28
C LYS A 70 -40.99 4.81 -32.25
N LEU A 71 -40.98 4.05 -33.35
CA LEU A 71 -40.20 2.82 -33.51
C LEU A 71 -38.72 3.12 -33.84
N PHE A 72 -38.46 4.25 -34.49
CA PHE A 72 -37.10 4.79 -34.70
C PHE A 72 -36.67 5.68 -33.54
N ASN A 73 -36.57 5.11 -32.33
CA ASN A 73 -35.84 5.75 -31.25
C ASN A 73 -34.36 5.83 -31.66
N LYS A 74 -33.90 6.99 -32.13
CA LYS A 74 -32.49 7.27 -32.46
C LYS A 74 -31.55 6.83 -31.33
N ALA A 75 -31.99 6.87 -30.06
CA ALA A 75 -31.21 6.44 -28.91
C ALA A 75 -30.83 4.94 -28.92
N THR A 76 -31.73 4.04 -29.32
CA THR A 76 -31.47 2.59 -29.33
C THR A 76 -30.79 2.10 -30.60
N TRP A 77 -31.07 2.71 -31.76
CA TRP A 77 -30.38 2.36 -33.01
C TRP A 77 -28.93 2.90 -33.05
N TYR A 78 -28.67 4.11 -32.52
CA TYR A 78 -27.29 4.59 -32.35
C TYR A 78 -26.52 3.81 -31.28
N SER A 79 -27.15 3.28 -30.22
CA SER A 79 -26.43 2.43 -29.26
C SER A 79 -26.09 1.04 -29.80
N LEU A 80 -26.86 0.53 -30.77
CA LEU A 80 -26.57 -0.72 -31.48
C LEU A 80 -25.50 -0.54 -32.58
N LEU A 81 -25.43 0.63 -33.20
CA LEU A 81 -24.44 0.98 -34.24
C LEU A 81 -23.12 1.55 -33.68
N ASN A 82 -23.14 2.23 -32.53
CA ASN A 82 -21.94 2.57 -31.77
C ASN A 82 -21.46 1.34 -31.01
N LYS A 83 -20.86 0.37 -31.73
CA LYS A 83 -19.90 -0.54 -31.12
C LYS A 83 -18.81 0.34 -30.50
N LYS A 84 -18.92 0.64 -29.20
CA LYS A 84 -17.91 1.36 -28.45
C LYS A 84 -16.58 0.68 -28.76
N ASN A 85 -15.67 1.45 -29.35
CA ASN A 85 -14.38 0.91 -29.77
C ASN A 85 -13.70 0.27 -28.54
N PRO A 86 -13.46 -1.05 -28.54
CA PRO A 86 -12.94 -1.75 -27.36
C PRO A 86 -11.57 -1.22 -26.92
N ARG A 87 -10.81 -0.62 -27.85
CA ARG A 87 -9.57 0.10 -27.54
C ARG A 87 -9.84 1.33 -26.66
N LYS A 88 -10.77 2.20 -27.07
CA LYS A 88 -11.17 3.38 -26.28
C LYS A 88 -11.70 3.00 -24.89
N GLN A 89 -12.47 1.92 -24.78
CA GLN A 89 -12.96 1.45 -23.47
C GLN A 89 -11.82 0.91 -22.60
N THR A 90 -10.85 0.22 -23.20
CA THR A 90 -9.64 -0.23 -22.50
C THR A 90 -8.83 0.96 -22.00
N GLU A 91 -8.54 1.94 -22.85
CA GLU A 91 -7.83 3.17 -22.49
C GLU A 91 -8.52 3.92 -21.34
N LEU A 92 -9.84 4.12 -21.44
CA LEU A 92 -10.63 4.71 -20.36
C LEU A 92 -10.56 3.89 -19.07
N GLY A 93 -10.65 2.56 -19.17
CA GLY A 93 -10.54 1.66 -18.03
C GLY A 93 -9.19 1.77 -17.31
N TRP A 94 -8.09 1.82 -18.06
CA TRP A 94 -6.75 2.05 -17.52
C TRP A 94 -6.59 3.44 -16.92
N GLN A 95 -7.12 4.49 -17.57
CA GLN A 95 -7.12 5.84 -17.03
C GLN A 95 -7.86 5.88 -15.68
N LYS A 96 -9.05 5.27 -15.61
CA LYS A 96 -9.82 5.18 -14.35
C LYS A 96 -9.06 4.39 -13.28
N LEU A 97 -8.36 3.32 -13.65
CA LEU A 97 -7.54 2.53 -12.73
C LEU A 97 -6.40 3.36 -12.13
N LEU A 98 -5.70 4.13 -12.96
CA LEU A 98 -4.61 5.01 -12.52
C LEU A 98 -5.10 6.15 -11.62
N LEU A 99 -6.33 6.62 -11.82
CA LEU A 99 -6.97 7.63 -10.99
C LEU A 99 -7.59 7.05 -9.70
N GLY A 100 -7.44 5.75 -9.43
CA GLY A 100 -8.04 5.09 -8.27
C GLY A 100 -9.57 4.96 -8.34
N GLN A 101 -10.18 5.15 -9.51
CA GLN A 101 -11.61 5.02 -9.74
C GLN A 101 -11.98 3.56 -9.99
N TRP A 102 -11.82 2.73 -8.95
CA TRP A 102 -11.83 1.26 -9.05
C TRP A 102 -13.10 0.67 -9.64
N GLN A 103 -14.27 1.22 -9.28
CA GLN A 103 -15.57 0.72 -9.75
C GLN A 103 -15.73 0.89 -11.26
N GLU A 104 -15.40 2.08 -11.77
CA GLU A 104 -15.47 2.38 -13.20
C GLU A 104 -14.39 1.64 -13.97
N ALA A 105 -13.17 1.60 -13.43
CA ALA A 105 -12.05 0.85 -14.00
C ALA A 105 -12.43 -0.62 -14.23
N TYR A 106 -12.95 -1.28 -13.19
CA TYR A 106 -13.41 -2.66 -13.28
C TYR A 106 -14.44 -2.84 -14.40
N LYS A 107 -15.48 -2.00 -14.43
CA LYS A 107 -16.55 -2.08 -15.43
C LYS A 107 -15.98 -1.96 -16.86
N TYR A 108 -15.21 -0.91 -17.13
CA TYR A 108 -14.66 -0.65 -18.45
C TYR A 108 -13.68 -1.75 -18.91
N LEU A 109 -12.83 -2.23 -18.00
CA LEU A 109 -11.84 -3.27 -18.30
C LEU A 109 -12.48 -4.64 -18.55
N VAL A 110 -13.50 -5.03 -17.77
CA VAL A 110 -14.22 -6.30 -17.99
C VAL A 110 -15.06 -6.24 -19.27
N GLU A 111 -15.77 -5.13 -19.52
CA GLU A 111 -16.58 -4.95 -20.74
C GLU A 111 -15.71 -4.97 -22.00
N SER A 112 -14.51 -4.38 -21.95
CA SER A 112 -13.60 -4.36 -23.08
C SER A 112 -12.79 -5.65 -23.24
N ALA A 113 -12.57 -6.43 -22.18
CA ALA A 113 -11.70 -7.62 -22.21
C ALA A 113 -12.11 -8.64 -23.28
N ASN A 114 -13.40 -8.93 -23.44
CA ASN A 114 -13.91 -9.89 -24.43
C ASN A 114 -13.63 -9.50 -25.88
N ARG A 115 -13.44 -8.21 -26.14
CA ARG A 115 -13.32 -7.63 -27.49
C ARG A 115 -11.93 -7.05 -27.74
N SER A 116 -11.05 -7.09 -26.73
CA SER A 116 -9.67 -6.63 -26.81
C SER A 116 -8.80 -7.68 -27.49
N GLN A 117 -7.71 -7.22 -28.11
CA GLN A 117 -6.66 -8.10 -28.62
C GLN A 117 -5.85 -8.76 -27.48
N THR A 118 -5.91 -8.20 -26.26
CA THR A 118 -5.23 -8.72 -25.06
C THR A 118 -6.19 -8.91 -23.89
N PRO A 119 -7.15 -9.87 -23.96
CA PRO A 119 -8.16 -10.08 -22.91
C PRO A 119 -7.56 -10.32 -21.52
N SER A 120 -6.50 -11.12 -21.43
CA SER A 120 -5.88 -11.48 -20.15
C SER A 120 -5.31 -10.28 -19.40
N VAL A 121 -4.72 -9.30 -20.11
CA VAL A 121 -4.15 -8.09 -19.50
C VAL A 121 -5.25 -7.21 -18.91
N ASN A 122 -6.36 -7.04 -19.63
CA ASN A 122 -7.52 -6.29 -19.14
C ASN A 122 -8.15 -6.98 -17.92
N TYR A 123 -8.23 -8.31 -17.92
CA TYR A 123 -8.73 -9.06 -16.77
C TYR A 123 -7.80 -8.96 -15.54
N LEU A 124 -6.47 -8.96 -15.71
CA LEU A 124 -5.54 -8.74 -14.59
C LEU A 124 -5.71 -7.35 -13.97
N ALA A 125 -5.84 -6.32 -14.82
CA ALA A 125 -6.11 -4.95 -14.37
C ALA A 125 -7.48 -4.84 -13.66
N ALA A 126 -8.51 -5.52 -14.19
CA ALA A 126 -9.81 -5.61 -13.54
C ALA A 126 -9.73 -6.34 -12.20
N ALA A 127 -8.94 -7.41 -12.09
CA ALA A 127 -8.70 -8.12 -10.83
C ALA A 127 -8.05 -7.20 -9.78
N TYR A 128 -7.09 -6.35 -10.19
CA TYR A 128 -6.52 -5.32 -9.30
C TYR A 128 -7.57 -4.34 -8.80
N ALA A 129 -8.42 -3.83 -9.70
CA ALA A 129 -9.49 -2.90 -9.34
C ALA A 129 -10.52 -3.56 -8.39
N ALA A 130 -10.86 -4.84 -8.60
CA ALA A 130 -11.71 -5.61 -7.71
C ALA A 130 -11.06 -5.83 -6.34
N TYR A 131 -9.76 -6.14 -6.30
CA TYR A 131 -8.99 -6.24 -5.07
C TYR A 131 -9.04 -4.94 -4.24
N GLN A 132 -8.84 -3.79 -4.88
CA GLN A 132 -8.92 -2.48 -4.21
C GLN A 132 -10.33 -2.13 -3.69
N ARG A 133 -11.37 -2.78 -4.25
CA ARG A 133 -12.75 -2.67 -3.79
C ARG A 133 -13.10 -3.67 -2.68
N ASN A 134 -12.15 -4.49 -2.23
CA ASN A 134 -12.36 -5.63 -1.33
C ASN A 134 -13.39 -6.65 -1.88
N ASP A 135 -13.52 -6.75 -3.21
CA ASP A 135 -14.43 -7.67 -3.90
C ASP A 135 -13.68 -8.94 -4.32
N GLN A 136 -13.58 -9.90 -3.41
CA GLN A 136 -12.82 -11.13 -3.62
C GLN A 136 -13.43 -12.03 -4.72
N LEU A 137 -14.76 -12.05 -4.85
CA LEU A 137 -15.44 -12.84 -5.88
C LEU A 137 -15.16 -12.27 -7.28
N ALA A 138 -15.26 -10.95 -7.45
CA ALA A 138 -14.91 -10.33 -8.72
C ALA A 138 -13.41 -10.48 -9.05
N CYS A 139 -12.54 -10.39 -8.04
CA CYS A 139 -11.10 -10.60 -8.22
C CYS A 139 -10.79 -12.01 -8.72
N THR A 140 -11.30 -13.04 -8.03
CA THR A 140 -11.09 -14.45 -8.41
C THR A 140 -11.71 -14.79 -9.77
N PHE A 141 -12.89 -14.23 -10.08
CA PHE A 141 -13.49 -14.32 -11.41
C PHE A 141 -12.55 -13.75 -12.49
N CYS A 142 -12.03 -12.53 -12.30
CA CYS A 142 -11.14 -11.91 -13.27
C CYS A 142 -9.82 -12.69 -13.43
N LEU A 143 -9.22 -13.19 -12.36
CA LEU A 143 -8.01 -14.03 -12.44
C LEU A 143 -8.25 -15.33 -13.21
N SER A 144 -9.41 -15.98 -13.00
CA SER A 144 -9.75 -17.20 -13.74
C SER A 144 -9.99 -16.92 -15.23
N GLN A 145 -10.67 -15.82 -15.57
CA GLN A 145 -10.84 -15.39 -16.96
C GLN A 145 -9.50 -15.04 -17.62
N ALA A 146 -8.58 -14.39 -16.90
CA ALA A 146 -7.25 -14.11 -17.40
C ALA A 146 -6.49 -15.41 -17.74
N LYS A 147 -6.64 -16.45 -16.90
CA LYS A 147 -6.02 -17.77 -17.11
C LYS A 147 -6.62 -18.54 -18.29
N GLN A 148 -7.94 -18.50 -18.46
CA GLN A 148 -8.62 -19.21 -19.55
C GLN A 148 -8.34 -18.60 -20.92
N ARG A 149 -8.11 -17.29 -20.98
CA ARG A 149 -7.96 -16.51 -22.22
C ARG A 149 -6.54 -15.98 -22.39
N SER A 150 -5.56 -16.74 -21.88
CA SER A 150 -4.21 -16.26 -21.67
C SER A 150 -3.40 -16.18 -22.98
N LEU A 151 -3.03 -14.96 -23.36
CA LEU A 151 -1.87 -14.69 -24.22
C LEU A 151 -0.57 -14.54 -23.40
N VAL A 152 -0.72 -14.26 -22.10
CA VAL A 152 0.38 -14.10 -21.13
C VAL A 152 0.73 -15.47 -20.53
N PRO A 153 2.01 -15.77 -20.25
CA PRO A 153 2.38 -17.00 -19.54
C PRO A 153 1.61 -17.18 -18.25
N THR A 154 1.12 -18.39 -18.00
CA THR A 154 0.35 -18.73 -16.80
C THR A 154 1.13 -18.44 -15.51
N THR A 155 2.46 -18.53 -15.55
CA THR A 155 3.35 -18.13 -14.44
C THR A 155 3.19 -16.66 -14.07
N GLY A 156 3.09 -15.74 -15.04
CA GLY A 156 2.88 -14.32 -14.78
C GLY A 156 1.56 -14.03 -14.07
N ILE A 157 0.49 -14.76 -14.44
CA ILE A 157 -0.83 -14.65 -13.79
C ILE A 157 -0.76 -15.19 -12.36
N LYS A 158 -0.11 -16.35 -12.13
CA LYS A 158 0.08 -16.90 -10.77
C LYS A 158 0.91 -15.95 -9.89
N THR A 159 1.96 -15.33 -10.43
CA THR A 159 2.78 -14.33 -9.69
C THR A 159 1.95 -13.12 -9.30
N PHE A 160 1.10 -12.63 -10.21
CA PHE A 160 0.19 -11.52 -9.90
C PHE A 160 -0.84 -11.91 -8.84
N GLN A 161 -1.40 -13.12 -8.91
CA GLN A 161 -2.28 -13.65 -7.86
C GLN A 161 -1.56 -13.70 -6.50
N ALA A 162 -0.34 -14.25 -6.45
CA ALA A 162 0.44 -14.31 -5.21
C ALA A 162 0.70 -12.91 -4.62
N LEU A 163 1.02 -11.92 -5.47
CA LEU A 163 1.15 -10.53 -5.04
C LEU A 163 -0.13 -9.99 -4.38
N LEU A 164 -1.30 -10.27 -4.95
CA LEU A 164 -2.58 -9.83 -4.36
C LEU A 164 -2.84 -10.50 -3.02
N GLU A 165 -2.61 -11.81 -2.90
CA GLU A 165 -2.77 -12.53 -1.62
C GLU A 165 -1.79 -12.01 -0.56
N LEU A 166 -0.54 -11.70 -0.94
CA LEU A 166 0.43 -11.08 -0.05
C LEU A 166 -0.07 -9.73 0.47
N LYS A 167 -0.57 -8.87 -0.41
CA LYS A 167 -1.13 -7.57 -0.02
C LYS A 167 -2.40 -7.69 0.83
N ALA A 168 -3.14 -8.79 0.68
CA ALA A 168 -4.28 -9.13 1.52
C ALA A 168 -3.88 -9.66 2.92
N GLY A 169 -2.59 -9.81 3.21
CA GLY A 169 -2.09 -10.40 4.47
C GLY A 169 -2.14 -11.93 4.50
N LYS A 170 -2.40 -12.60 3.38
CA LYS A 170 -2.44 -14.08 3.28
C LYS A 170 -1.07 -14.60 2.85
N GLU A 171 -0.09 -14.44 3.73
CA GLU A 171 1.31 -14.73 3.44
C GLU A 171 1.55 -16.20 3.08
N GLU A 172 0.93 -17.14 3.79
CA GLU A 172 1.07 -18.58 3.54
C GLU A 172 0.55 -19.00 2.14
N GLN A 173 -0.59 -18.46 1.72
CA GLN A 173 -1.18 -18.75 0.41
C GLN A 173 -0.30 -18.19 -0.72
N SER A 174 0.20 -16.96 -0.54
CA SER A 174 1.16 -16.36 -1.45
C SER A 174 2.46 -17.17 -1.52
N LEU A 175 2.99 -17.61 -0.37
CA LEU A 175 4.20 -18.41 -0.29
C LEU A 175 4.06 -19.72 -1.07
N ALA A 176 2.97 -20.45 -0.88
CA ALA A 176 2.70 -21.69 -1.60
C ALA A 176 2.68 -21.50 -3.13
N LEU A 177 2.02 -20.43 -3.60
CA LEU A 177 2.00 -20.08 -5.02
C LEU A 177 3.40 -19.73 -5.56
N LEU A 178 4.16 -18.92 -4.82
CA LEU A 178 5.52 -18.51 -5.22
C LEU A 178 6.50 -19.67 -5.23
N LEU A 179 6.40 -20.61 -4.29
CA LEU A 179 7.22 -21.82 -4.29
C LEU A 179 6.91 -22.73 -5.48
N ALA A 180 5.63 -22.87 -5.86
CA ALA A 180 5.25 -23.59 -7.07
C ALA A 180 5.81 -22.91 -8.33
N ILE A 181 5.74 -21.57 -8.41
CA ILE A 181 6.33 -20.82 -9.53
C ILE A 181 7.86 -20.94 -9.54
N LYS A 182 8.52 -20.91 -8.38
CA LYS A 182 9.98 -21.06 -8.27
C LYS A 182 10.45 -22.42 -8.81
N LYS A 183 9.67 -23.50 -8.64
CA LYS A 183 9.99 -24.81 -9.25
C LYS A 183 9.94 -24.78 -10.78
N GLU A 184 9.00 -24.03 -11.35
CA GLU A 184 8.86 -23.87 -12.81
C GLU A 184 9.89 -22.87 -13.38
N GLN A 185 10.18 -21.79 -12.65
CA GLN A 185 11.06 -20.68 -13.05
C GLN A 185 11.94 -20.22 -11.87
N PRO A 186 13.07 -20.92 -11.59
CA PRO A 186 13.90 -20.66 -10.41
C PRO A 186 14.51 -19.26 -10.36
N ASP A 187 14.85 -18.70 -11.52
CA ASP A 187 15.58 -17.42 -11.63
C ASP A 187 14.67 -16.20 -11.82
N SER A 188 13.35 -16.34 -11.61
CA SER A 188 12.42 -15.22 -11.78
C SER A 188 12.68 -14.11 -10.74
N PRO A 189 13.18 -12.92 -11.13
CA PRO A 189 13.66 -11.91 -10.18
C PRO A 189 12.55 -11.37 -9.28
N TYR A 190 11.34 -11.20 -9.82
CA TYR A 190 10.21 -10.67 -9.04
C TYR A 190 9.68 -11.70 -8.04
N VAL A 191 9.66 -12.99 -8.40
CA VAL A 191 9.27 -14.08 -7.48
C VAL A 191 10.24 -14.17 -6.31
N LEU A 192 11.54 -14.14 -6.60
CA LEU A 192 12.58 -14.14 -5.57
C LEU A 192 12.50 -12.92 -4.65
N LYS A 193 12.17 -11.73 -5.19
CA LYS A 193 11.91 -10.53 -4.38
C LYS A 193 10.73 -10.73 -3.42
N LEU A 194 9.60 -11.26 -3.92
CA LEU A 194 8.41 -11.51 -3.10
C LEU A 194 8.67 -12.57 -2.03
N LEU A 195 9.39 -13.66 -2.35
CA LEU A 195 9.80 -14.68 -1.38
C LEU A 195 10.65 -14.08 -0.26
N LYS A 196 11.62 -13.23 -0.60
CA LYS A 196 12.43 -12.51 0.38
C LYS A 196 11.57 -11.60 1.28
N ASP A 197 10.62 -10.85 0.71
CA ASP A 197 9.71 -10.00 1.50
C ASP A 197 8.84 -10.83 2.46
N ILE A 198 8.33 -11.99 2.01
CA ILE A 198 7.55 -12.91 2.84
C ILE A 198 8.40 -13.50 3.97
N TYR A 199 9.59 -14.02 3.68
CA TYR A 199 10.44 -14.61 4.73
C TYR A 199 10.90 -13.58 5.76
N LEU A 200 11.06 -12.30 5.37
CA LEU A 200 11.30 -11.22 6.32
C LEU A 200 10.08 -10.96 7.22
N SER A 201 8.87 -10.96 6.65
CA SER A 201 7.63 -10.77 7.42
C SER A 201 7.39 -11.90 8.42
N LEU A 202 7.54 -13.14 7.96
CA LEU A 202 7.40 -14.37 8.76
C LEU A 202 8.57 -14.60 9.72
N LYS A 203 9.65 -13.81 9.62
CA LYS A 203 10.91 -14.00 10.35
C LYS A 203 11.49 -15.41 10.16
N ASP A 204 11.31 -15.99 8.98
CA ASP A 204 11.90 -17.29 8.61
C ASP A 204 13.33 -17.08 8.08
N TRP A 205 14.25 -16.91 9.01
CA TRP A 205 15.64 -16.59 8.71
C TRP A 205 16.41 -17.73 8.04
N ASP A 206 16.02 -18.99 8.30
CA ASP A 206 16.68 -20.15 7.73
C ASP A 206 16.37 -20.25 6.23
N GLN A 207 15.11 -20.07 5.83
CA GLN A 207 14.73 -20.01 4.42
C GLN A 207 15.24 -18.76 3.71
N LEU A 208 15.29 -17.62 4.41
CA LEU A 208 15.89 -16.40 3.85
C LEU A 208 17.40 -16.56 3.58
N ASN A 209 18.11 -17.26 4.47
CA ASN A 209 19.53 -17.57 4.28
C ASN A 209 19.76 -18.56 3.13
N SER A 210 18.85 -19.53 2.91
CA SER A 210 18.93 -20.45 1.77
C SER A 210 18.64 -19.74 0.43
N LEU A 211 17.80 -18.71 0.43
CA LEU A 211 17.46 -17.89 -0.74
C LEU A 211 18.58 -16.92 -1.14
N LEU A 212 19.45 -16.53 -0.19
CA LEU A 212 20.45 -15.48 -0.36
C LEU A 212 21.37 -15.65 -1.60
N PRO A 213 21.92 -16.85 -1.92
CA PRO A 213 22.76 -17.02 -3.11
C PRO A 213 22.02 -16.72 -4.41
N GLU A 214 20.73 -17.05 -4.48
CA GLU A 214 19.88 -16.78 -5.64
C GLU A 214 19.57 -15.28 -5.76
N LEU A 215 19.37 -14.58 -4.64
CA LEU A 215 19.19 -13.12 -4.62
C LEU A 215 20.42 -12.39 -5.15
N GLU A 216 21.61 -12.88 -4.77
CA GLU A 216 22.90 -12.33 -5.19
C GLU A 216 23.18 -12.61 -6.67
N ARG A 217 22.99 -13.86 -7.12
CA ARG A 217 23.16 -14.26 -8.53
C ARG A 217 22.27 -13.43 -9.47
N ASN A 218 21.00 -13.24 -9.09
CA ASN A 218 20.03 -12.52 -9.90
C ASN A 218 20.02 -10.99 -9.67
N LYS A 219 20.95 -10.46 -8.86
CA LYS A 219 21.13 -9.01 -8.60
C LYS A 219 19.84 -8.30 -8.20
N ILE A 220 19.03 -8.94 -7.36
CA ILE A 220 17.68 -8.45 -7.00
C ILE A 220 17.75 -7.23 -6.07
N LEU A 221 18.81 -7.18 -5.26
CA LEU A 221 19.09 -6.11 -4.32
C LEU A 221 20.28 -5.29 -4.82
N THR A 222 20.32 -4.02 -4.45
CA THR A 222 21.55 -3.22 -4.57
C THR A 222 22.64 -3.83 -3.69
N ASN A 223 23.91 -3.52 -3.98
CA ASN A 223 25.03 -4.01 -3.18
C ASN A 223 24.88 -3.66 -1.68
N ASP A 224 24.41 -2.44 -1.38
CA ASP A 224 24.13 -2.02 -0.01
C ASP A 224 22.93 -2.77 0.61
N GLY A 225 21.85 -2.94 -0.15
CA GLY A 225 20.68 -3.71 0.30
C GLY A 225 21.02 -5.18 0.59
N LEU A 226 21.87 -5.80 -0.23
CA LEU A 226 22.37 -7.16 -0.03
C LEU A 226 23.26 -7.24 1.22
N LEU A 227 24.13 -6.24 1.43
CA LEU A 227 24.99 -6.19 2.61
C LEU A 227 24.18 -6.04 3.90
N ASN A 228 23.16 -5.17 3.91
CA ASN A 228 22.25 -4.98 5.03
C ASN A 228 21.46 -6.27 5.34
N LEU A 229 21.01 -6.99 4.30
CA LEU A 229 20.35 -8.29 4.48
C LEU A 229 21.31 -9.34 5.08
N LYS A 230 22.55 -9.40 4.56
CA LYS A 230 23.60 -10.29 5.09
C LYS A 230 23.95 -9.97 6.55
N GLU A 231 23.95 -8.69 6.93
CA GLU A 231 24.14 -8.25 8.31
C GLU A 231 23.01 -8.73 9.23
N GLN A 232 21.74 -8.56 8.84
CA GLN A 232 20.59 -9.05 9.62
C GLN A 232 20.64 -10.56 9.81
N LEU A 233 20.93 -11.31 8.74
CA LEU A 233 21.09 -12.77 8.79
C LEU A 233 22.27 -13.18 9.68
N ALA A 234 23.39 -12.46 9.62
CA ALA A 234 24.55 -12.73 10.46
C ALA A 234 24.23 -12.53 11.95
N VAL A 235 23.55 -11.44 12.31
CA VAL A 235 23.10 -11.17 13.69
C VAL A 235 22.18 -12.30 14.17
N HIS A 236 21.21 -12.72 13.35
CA HIS A 236 20.31 -13.82 13.73
C HIS A 236 21.04 -15.15 13.89
N ARG A 237 21.97 -15.48 12.99
CA ARG A 237 22.77 -16.72 13.08
C ARG A 237 23.64 -16.76 14.33
N LEU A 238 24.20 -15.61 14.74
CA LEU A 238 24.95 -15.50 15.99
C LEU A 238 24.03 -15.72 17.19
N HIS A 239 22.86 -15.07 17.23
CA HIS A 239 21.89 -15.26 18.31
C HIS A 239 21.38 -16.71 18.40
N LYS A 240 21.12 -17.36 17.26
CA LYS A 240 20.72 -18.77 17.23
C LYS A 240 21.83 -19.67 17.79
N ALA A 241 23.09 -19.42 17.40
CA ALA A 241 24.24 -20.16 17.93
C ALA A 241 24.46 -19.96 19.44
N THR A 242 24.17 -18.76 19.97
CA THR A 242 24.26 -18.53 21.44
C THR A 242 23.22 -19.27 22.24
N VAL A 243 22.00 -19.38 21.71
CA VAL A 243 20.90 -20.05 22.43
C VAL A 243 21.03 -21.57 22.35
N GLN A 244 21.51 -22.10 21.23
CA GLN A 244 21.58 -23.54 20.99
C GLN A 244 22.85 -24.19 21.55
N SER A 245 23.96 -23.45 21.66
CA SER A 245 25.23 -24.03 22.09
C SER A 245 25.47 -23.88 23.59
N ALA A 246 25.61 -25.01 24.28
CA ALA A 246 26.21 -25.04 25.62
C ALA A 246 27.74 -24.79 25.57
N ASN A 247 28.36 -25.05 24.40
CA ASN A 247 29.79 -24.90 24.17
C ASN A 247 30.07 -23.88 23.05
N ASN A 248 30.95 -22.92 23.33
CA ASN A 248 31.40 -21.82 22.46
C ASN A 248 31.89 -22.18 21.05
N ASN A 249 32.00 -23.46 20.71
CA ASN A 249 32.52 -23.92 19.43
C ASN A 249 31.61 -23.53 18.26
N GLU A 250 30.29 -23.70 18.39
CA GLU A 250 29.35 -23.33 17.33
C GLU A 250 29.41 -21.83 17.03
N LEU A 251 29.42 -21.00 18.08
CA LEU A 251 29.56 -19.55 17.96
C LEU A 251 30.83 -19.16 17.17
N LYS A 252 31.97 -19.80 17.48
CA LYS A 252 33.24 -19.56 16.78
C LYS A 252 33.20 -20.04 15.33
N THR A 253 32.52 -21.14 15.02
CA THR A 253 32.35 -21.61 13.63
C THR A 253 31.46 -20.69 12.81
N VAL A 254 30.37 -20.18 13.38
CA VAL A 254 29.50 -19.21 12.70
C VAL A 254 30.27 -17.92 12.43
N TRP A 255 30.99 -17.40 13.43
CA TRP A 255 31.83 -16.21 13.26
C TRP A 255 32.92 -16.40 12.21
N SER A 256 33.62 -17.55 12.21
CA SER A 256 34.68 -17.82 11.24
C SER A 256 34.15 -17.85 9.80
N SER A 257 32.90 -18.31 9.59
CA SER A 257 32.25 -18.34 8.28
C SER A 257 31.97 -16.96 7.66
N PHE A 258 31.95 -15.88 8.45
CA PHE A 258 31.69 -14.54 7.94
C PHE A 258 32.92 -13.93 7.26
N ASN A 259 32.68 -13.24 6.14
CA ASN A 259 33.74 -12.52 5.41
C ASN A 259 34.21 -11.28 6.20
N LYS A 260 35.35 -10.70 5.78
CA LYS A 260 35.96 -9.54 6.45
C LYS A 260 35.05 -8.30 6.44
N ILE A 261 34.22 -8.11 5.42
CA ILE A 261 33.33 -6.95 5.29
C ILE A 261 32.22 -7.03 6.34
N LEU A 262 31.57 -8.18 6.48
CA LEU A 262 30.53 -8.41 7.48
C LEU A 262 31.06 -8.32 8.91
N LYS A 263 32.27 -8.84 9.17
CA LYS A 263 32.91 -8.74 10.50
C LYS A 263 33.19 -7.29 10.94
N LYS A 264 33.34 -6.37 9.99
CA LYS A 264 33.53 -4.93 10.27
C LYS A 264 32.22 -4.19 10.49
N ARG A 265 31.06 -4.81 10.24
CA ARG A 265 29.77 -4.17 10.48
C ARG A 265 29.50 -4.09 11.98
N GLU A 266 29.11 -2.89 12.42
CA GLU A 266 28.89 -2.59 13.84
C GLU A 266 27.88 -3.53 14.49
N LEU A 267 26.73 -3.78 13.85
CA LEU A 267 25.68 -4.64 14.41
C LEU A 267 26.10 -6.10 14.51
N VAL A 268 26.84 -6.61 13.53
CA VAL A 268 27.37 -7.98 13.55
C VAL A 268 28.43 -8.11 14.64
N MET A 269 29.29 -7.10 14.80
CA MET A 269 30.29 -7.10 15.84
C MET A 269 29.67 -7.03 17.22
N GLU A 270 28.69 -6.15 17.43
CA GLU A 270 27.93 -6.05 18.68
C GLU A 270 27.27 -7.38 19.03
N ALA A 271 26.60 -8.03 18.08
CA ALA A 271 25.97 -9.33 18.29
C ALA A 271 26.97 -10.41 18.71
N TYR A 272 28.14 -10.46 18.06
CA TYR A 272 29.18 -11.43 18.42
C TYR A 272 29.80 -11.14 19.80
N LEU A 273 29.97 -9.87 20.16
CA LEU A 273 30.48 -9.49 21.48
C LEU A 273 29.49 -9.84 22.59
N ARG A 274 28.20 -9.54 22.40
CA ARG A 274 27.14 -9.95 23.33
C ARG A 274 27.08 -11.47 23.47
N ALA A 275 27.23 -12.19 22.36
CA ALA A 275 27.31 -13.65 22.34
C ALA A 275 28.48 -14.19 23.17
N LEU A 276 29.68 -13.61 23.03
CA LEU A 276 30.84 -14.01 23.84
C LEU A 276 30.62 -13.73 25.34
N LEU A 277 29.98 -12.60 25.68
CA LEU A 277 29.68 -12.24 27.06
C LEU A 277 28.67 -13.19 27.69
N THR A 278 27.61 -13.57 26.97
CA THR A 278 26.62 -14.54 27.46
C THR A 278 27.23 -15.92 27.69
N SER A 279 28.28 -16.26 26.94
CA SER A 279 28.98 -17.54 27.07
C SER A 279 30.21 -17.51 27.97
N GLY A 280 30.38 -16.44 28.76
CA GLY A 280 31.45 -16.32 29.77
C GLY A 280 32.84 -15.93 29.25
N ASN A 281 32.99 -15.63 27.96
CA ASN A 281 34.28 -15.29 27.33
C ASN A 281 34.57 -13.77 27.37
N SER A 282 34.44 -13.15 28.55
CA SER A 282 34.56 -11.70 28.71
C SER A 282 35.92 -11.14 28.27
N ALA A 283 37.02 -11.83 28.56
CA ALA A 283 38.37 -11.39 28.17
C ALA A 283 38.54 -11.33 26.63
N GLU A 284 38.04 -12.33 25.90
CA GLU A 284 38.07 -12.35 24.43
C GLU A 284 37.20 -11.22 23.87
N ALA A 285 36.00 -11.01 24.42
CA ALA A 285 35.09 -9.95 24.01
C ALA A 285 35.73 -8.56 24.17
N VAL A 286 36.35 -8.27 25.32
CA VAL A 286 37.00 -6.98 25.58
C VAL A 286 38.18 -6.74 24.65
N SER A 287 39.02 -7.76 24.41
CA SER A 287 40.14 -7.66 23.47
C SER A 287 39.68 -7.34 22.04
N LEU A 288 38.61 -7.98 21.58
CA LEU A 288 38.05 -7.73 20.24
C LEU A 288 37.38 -6.36 20.14
N LEU A 289 36.59 -5.99 21.15
CA LEU A 289 35.91 -4.70 21.25
C LEU A 289 36.92 -3.54 21.22
N THR A 290 37.98 -3.61 22.01
CA THR A 290 39.01 -2.56 22.06
C THR A 290 39.77 -2.42 20.74
N LYS A 291 40.08 -3.54 20.07
CA LYS A 291 40.65 -3.53 18.71
C LYS A 291 39.70 -2.92 17.69
N PHE A 292 38.41 -3.25 17.76
CA PHE A 292 37.40 -2.69 16.86
C PHE A 292 37.30 -1.18 17.00
N ILE A 293 37.13 -0.67 18.23
CA ILE A 293 36.96 0.76 18.50
C ILE A 293 38.17 1.58 18.07
N LYS A 294 39.39 1.04 18.20
CA LYS A 294 40.62 1.68 17.71
C LYS A 294 40.59 1.94 16.20
N HIS A 295 39.94 1.08 15.42
CA HIS A 295 39.82 1.23 13.97
C HIS A 295 38.54 1.94 13.54
N GLN A 296 37.43 1.69 14.22
CA GLN A 296 36.12 2.23 13.90
C GLN A 296 35.39 2.54 15.21
N TRP A 297 35.19 3.83 15.46
CA TRP A 297 34.46 4.29 16.64
C TRP A 297 32.99 3.83 16.59
N SER A 298 32.49 3.32 17.72
CA SER A 298 31.08 2.99 17.93
C SER A 298 30.71 3.26 19.38
N ASP A 299 29.75 4.17 19.59
CA ASP A 299 29.24 4.47 20.93
C ASP A 299 28.54 3.25 21.56
N ARG A 300 27.87 2.42 20.76
CA ARG A 300 27.23 1.18 21.23
C ARG A 300 28.22 0.20 21.83
N LEU A 301 29.37 0.03 21.18
CA LEU A 301 30.42 -0.84 21.68
C LEU A 301 31.14 -0.25 22.89
N VAL A 302 31.30 1.08 22.95
CA VAL A 302 31.80 1.76 24.16
C VAL A 302 30.84 1.55 25.33
N GLU A 303 29.53 1.62 25.11
CA GLU A 303 28.53 1.35 26.13
C GLU A 303 28.61 -0.10 26.63
N LEU A 304 28.79 -1.06 25.71
CA LEU A 304 28.91 -2.48 26.05
C LEU A 304 30.08 -2.73 27.02
N LEU A 305 31.22 -2.06 26.83
CA LEU A 305 32.38 -2.15 27.74
C LEU A 305 32.03 -1.73 29.18
N GLY A 306 31.08 -0.78 29.33
CA GLY A 306 30.57 -0.35 30.62
C GLY A 306 29.80 -1.43 31.38
N TYR A 307 29.31 -2.48 30.71
CA TYR A 307 28.59 -3.60 31.34
C TYR A 307 29.49 -4.79 31.69
N ILE A 308 30.72 -4.85 31.15
CA ILE A 308 31.61 -6.01 31.35
C ILE A 308 32.35 -5.88 32.69
N ASP A 309 32.11 -6.83 33.59
CA ASP A 309 32.93 -6.98 34.79
C ASP A 309 34.24 -7.70 34.42
N ASN A 310 35.37 -7.02 34.56
CA ASN A 310 36.68 -7.54 34.19
C ASN A 310 37.70 -7.20 35.29
N GLN A 311 38.60 -8.15 35.59
CA GLN A 311 39.66 -7.98 36.58
C GLN A 311 40.68 -6.90 36.16
N ASP A 312 40.88 -6.70 34.85
CA ASP A 312 41.83 -5.71 34.28
C ASP A 312 41.18 -4.35 33.98
N ALA A 313 40.25 -3.89 34.81
CA ALA A 313 39.50 -2.67 34.52
C ALA A 313 40.36 -1.38 34.55
N ALA A 314 41.54 -1.39 35.18
CA ALA A 314 42.46 -0.24 35.21
C ALA A 314 43.07 0.10 33.84
N GLU A 315 43.49 -0.90 33.05
CA GLU A 315 44.03 -0.66 31.71
C GLU A 315 42.97 -0.08 30.76
N HIS A 316 41.73 -0.54 30.91
CA HIS A 316 40.59 -0.05 30.13
C HIS A 316 40.25 1.40 30.46
N ILE A 317 40.38 1.83 31.73
CA ILE A 317 40.23 3.24 32.10
C ILE A 317 41.27 4.09 31.38
N LEU A 318 42.55 3.73 31.42
CA LEU A 318 43.62 4.49 30.74
C LEU A 318 43.37 4.60 29.23
N LEU A 319 42.93 3.51 28.61
CA LEU A 319 42.57 3.49 27.19
C LEU A 319 41.43 4.47 26.87
N LEU A 320 40.34 4.42 27.64
CA LEU A 320 39.17 5.27 27.46
C LEU A 320 39.47 6.74 27.78
N GLU A 321 40.27 7.03 28.82
CA GLU A 321 40.77 8.37 29.13
C GLU A 321 41.56 8.95 27.95
N GLY A 322 42.35 8.11 27.25
CA GLY A 322 42.99 8.47 26.00
C GLY A 322 41.99 8.91 24.91
N TRP A 323 40.86 8.22 24.79
CA TRP A 323 39.81 8.55 23.81
C TRP A 323 39.01 9.81 24.18
N VAL A 324 38.86 10.14 25.47
CA VAL A 324 38.19 11.36 25.93
C VAL A 324 38.88 12.61 25.40
N LYS A 325 40.21 12.61 25.29
CA LYS A 325 40.97 13.76 24.76
C LYS A 325 40.51 14.17 23.36
N GLY A 326 40.17 13.20 22.51
CA GLY A 326 39.63 13.46 21.16
C GLY A 326 38.11 13.63 21.12
N ARG A 327 37.39 13.29 22.20
CA ARG A 327 35.92 13.27 22.28
C ARG A 327 35.41 13.79 23.64
N PRO A 328 35.72 15.04 24.02
CA PRO A 328 35.47 15.55 25.36
C PRO A 328 33.99 15.78 25.70
N LYS A 329 33.07 15.63 24.74
CA LYS A 329 31.61 15.79 24.94
C LYS A 329 30.84 14.49 24.71
N ASN A 330 31.52 13.36 24.54
CA ASN A 330 30.86 12.08 24.29
C ASN A 330 30.29 11.51 25.60
N VAL A 331 28.97 11.59 25.73
CA VAL A 331 28.21 11.19 26.92
C VAL A 331 28.38 9.70 27.21
N THR A 332 28.28 8.84 26.19
CA THR A 332 28.40 7.38 26.34
C THR A 332 29.78 6.99 26.84
N LEU A 333 30.83 7.61 26.31
CA LEU A 333 32.20 7.40 26.76
C LEU A 333 32.39 7.80 28.23
N MET A 334 31.84 8.95 28.65
CA MET A 334 31.92 9.40 30.04
C MET A 334 31.13 8.49 30.98
N LEU A 335 29.93 8.06 30.59
CA LEU A 335 29.11 7.12 31.35
C LEU A 335 29.86 5.78 31.54
N THR A 336 30.45 5.24 30.47
CA THR A 336 31.29 4.03 30.53
C THR A 336 32.50 4.21 31.44
N LEU A 337 33.20 5.35 31.36
CA LEU A 337 34.32 5.68 32.25
C LEU A 337 33.89 5.76 33.72
N GLY A 338 32.72 6.34 33.99
CA GLY A 338 32.14 6.39 35.32
C GLY A 338 31.89 5.00 35.89
N ARG A 339 31.27 4.11 35.08
CA ARG A 339 31.02 2.70 35.45
C ARG A 339 32.31 1.93 35.74
N LEU A 340 33.32 2.05 34.89
CA LEU A 340 34.60 1.38 35.11
C LEU A 340 35.35 1.96 36.30
N SER A 341 35.27 3.28 36.52
CA SER A 341 35.85 3.93 37.70
C SER A 341 35.19 3.42 38.98
N LEU A 342 33.86 3.23 39.00
CA LEU A 342 33.15 2.59 40.11
C LEU A 342 33.66 1.16 40.36
N ARG A 343 33.78 0.33 39.32
CA ARG A 343 34.28 -1.05 39.47
C ARG A 343 35.69 -1.10 40.09
N ASN A 344 36.55 -0.13 39.76
CA ASN A 344 37.89 0.00 40.33
C ASN A 344 37.94 0.79 41.65
N LYS A 345 36.81 1.09 42.27
CA LYS A 345 36.73 1.85 43.53
C LYS A 345 37.30 3.27 43.45
N LEU A 346 37.35 3.86 42.25
CA LEU A 346 37.78 5.23 42.00
C LEU A 346 36.60 6.21 42.07
N TRP A 347 35.98 6.30 43.25
CA TRP A 347 34.71 7.01 43.48
C TRP A 347 34.73 8.47 43.02
N GLY A 348 35.80 9.21 43.34
CA GLY A 348 35.94 10.61 42.95
C GLY A 348 36.04 10.83 41.44
N LYS A 349 36.69 9.90 40.72
CA LYS A 349 36.72 9.93 39.25
C LYS A 349 35.36 9.57 38.68
N ALA A 350 34.70 8.54 39.22
CA ALA A 350 33.38 8.12 38.78
C ALA A 350 32.36 9.27 38.85
N ARG A 351 32.33 9.98 39.98
CA ARG A 351 31.49 11.17 40.17
C ARG A 351 31.74 12.22 39.10
N LYS A 352 33.00 12.62 38.88
CA LYS A 352 33.36 13.63 37.87
C LYS A 352 32.92 13.23 36.46
N TYR A 353 33.07 11.95 36.11
CA TYR A 353 32.64 11.46 34.80
C TYR A 353 31.11 11.45 34.66
N PHE A 354 30.36 11.04 35.67
CA PHE A 354 28.90 11.10 35.64
C PHE A 354 28.38 12.54 35.59
N GLU A 355 28.94 13.45 36.39
CA GLU A 355 28.59 14.88 36.35
C GLU A 355 28.89 15.48 34.96
N SER A 356 30.03 15.13 34.36
CA SER A 356 30.38 15.56 33.00
C SER A 356 29.44 14.96 31.95
N ALA A 357 29.11 13.67 32.06
CA ALA A 357 28.17 13.00 31.17
C ALA A 357 26.79 13.67 31.22
N LEU A 358 26.32 13.99 32.43
CA LEU A 358 25.04 14.65 32.67
C LEU A 358 25.04 16.07 32.07
N HIS A 359 26.13 16.81 32.26
CA HIS A 359 26.28 18.16 31.71
C HIS A 359 26.20 18.20 30.18
N PHE A 360 26.74 17.19 29.50
CA PHE A 360 26.72 17.11 28.03
C PHE A 360 25.53 16.32 27.46
N SER A 361 24.68 15.74 28.31
CA SER A 361 23.55 14.90 27.87
C SER A 361 22.38 15.74 27.36
N ASN A 362 21.98 15.50 26.12
CA ASN A 362 20.78 16.08 25.50
C ASN A 362 19.61 15.08 25.42
N SER A 363 19.83 13.81 25.78
CA SER A 363 18.84 12.75 25.67
C SER A 363 18.18 12.53 27.03
N THR A 364 16.85 12.61 27.07
CA THR A 364 16.06 12.32 28.28
C THR A 364 16.41 10.94 28.86
N LYS A 365 16.54 9.93 28.01
CA LYS A 365 16.88 8.55 28.41
C LYS A 365 18.28 8.47 29.04
N SER A 366 19.29 9.05 28.39
CA SER A 366 20.67 9.02 28.91
C SER A 366 20.78 9.85 30.19
N SER A 367 20.12 11.00 30.27
CA SER A 367 20.09 11.82 31.48
C SER A 367 19.42 11.10 32.65
N ALA A 368 18.36 10.32 32.39
CA ALA A 368 17.73 9.49 33.42
C ALA A 368 18.70 8.41 33.94
N GLU A 369 19.36 7.70 33.02
CA GLU A 369 20.34 6.66 33.36
C GLU A 369 21.54 7.21 34.14
N ILE A 370 22.12 8.34 33.71
CA ILE A 370 23.24 8.99 34.39
C ILE A 370 22.84 9.46 35.79
N ASN A 371 21.63 10.04 35.94
CA ASN A 371 21.12 10.45 37.25
C ASN A 371 20.92 9.25 38.19
N ALA A 372 20.43 8.11 37.69
CA ALA A 372 20.29 6.90 38.49
C ALA A 372 21.66 6.35 38.95
N GLU A 373 22.66 6.35 38.06
CA GLU A 373 24.04 5.94 38.36
C GLU A 373 24.72 6.87 39.37
N LEU A 374 24.57 8.19 39.19
CA LEU A 374 25.10 9.19 40.10
C LEU A 374 24.41 9.14 41.48
N GLY A 375 23.08 8.98 41.49
CA GLY A 375 22.31 8.81 42.72
C GLY A 375 22.77 7.61 43.54
N ARG A 376 23.01 6.47 42.87
CA ARG A 376 23.54 5.25 43.49
C ARG A 376 24.93 5.46 44.11
N LEU A 377 25.81 6.16 43.41
CA LEU A 377 27.14 6.49 43.93
C LEU A 377 27.03 7.42 45.15
N LEU A 378 26.25 8.49 45.06
CA LEU A 378 26.10 9.47 46.15
C LEU A 378 25.48 8.86 47.41
N GLU A 379 24.54 7.92 47.25
CA GLU A 379 23.96 7.17 48.36
C GLU A 379 25.02 6.39 49.13
N HIS A 380 25.89 5.65 48.42
CA HIS A 380 26.96 4.86 49.03
C HIS A 380 28.11 5.72 49.59
N LEU A 381 28.17 7.00 49.23
CA LEU A 381 29.07 7.99 49.82
C LEU A 381 28.47 8.72 51.03
N GLY A 382 27.20 8.44 51.39
CA GLY A 382 26.50 9.09 52.50
C GLY A 382 25.87 10.45 52.15
N GLU A 383 25.90 10.88 50.89
CA GLU A 383 25.29 12.13 50.42
C GLU A 383 23.80 11.93 50.07
N HIS A 384 23.01 11.47 51.04
CA HIS A 384 21.61 11.01 50.84
C HIS A 384 20.69 12.06 50.21
N GLU A 385 20.78 13.33 50.62
CA GLU A 385 19.93 14.40 50.06
C GLU A 385 20.18 14.60 48.56
N LYS A 386 21.46 14.62 48.14
CA LYS A 386 21.83 14.79 46.74
C LYS A 386 21.48 13.56 45.92
N SER A 387 21.69 12.37 46.48
CA SER A 387 21.26 11.11 45.88
C SER A 387 19.76 11.12 45.56
N LEU A 388 18.95 11.57 46.52
CA LEU A 388 17.49 11.65 46.37
C LEU A 388 17.07 12.65 45.29
N VAL A 389 17.77 13.77 45.15
CA VAL A 389 17.56 14.72 44.03
C VAL A 389 17.85 14.05 42.70
N CYS A 390 18.98 13.35 42.56
CA CYS A 390 19.32 12.62 41.33
C CYS A 390 18.27 11.55 41.00
N TYR A 391 17.82 10.77 41.98
CA TYR A 391 16.78 9.78 41.75
C TYR A 391 15.44 10.40 41.34
N ARG A 392 15.02 11.52 41.95
CA ARG A 392 13.83 12.24 41.49
C ARG A 392 13.97 12.69 40.04
N GLN A 393 15.10 13.29 39.68
CA GLN A 393 15.37 13.70 38.30
C GLN A 393 15.36 12.50 37.32
N ALA A 394 15.93 11.36 37.72
CA ALA A 394 15.86 10.15 36.91
C ALA A 394 14.42 9.68 36.68
N MET A 395 13.57 9.75 37.71
CA MET A 395 12.16 9.36 37.65
C MET A 395 11.32 10.32 36.80
N ASP A 396 11.54 11.63 36.93
CA ASP A 396 10.86 12.67 36.16
C ASP A 396 11.16 12.57 34.65
N LEU A 397 12.33 12.04 34.31
CA LEU A 397 12.81 11.82 32.95
C LEU A 397 12.40 10.46 32.37
N MET A 398 11.75 9.57 33.12
CA MET A 398 11.28 8.30 32.55
C MET A 398 10.14 8.50 31.54
N GLU A 399 10.13 7.68 30.49
CA GLU A 399 9.15 7.77 29.39
C GLU A 399 7.69 7.61 29.86
N ARG A 400 7.46 6.94 30.98
CA ARG A 400 6.13 6.76 31.59
C ARG A 400 5.97 7.70 32.78
N LYS A 401 5.32 8.84 32.54
CA LYS A 401 4.88 9.73 33.63
C LYS A 401 3.83 9.04 34.48
N LEU A 402 3.92 9.26 35.79
CA LEU A 402 2.86 8.88 36.71
C LEU A 402 1.61 9.73 36.44
N PRO A 403 0.40 9.18 36.61
CA PRO A 403 -0.82 9.97 36.53
C PRO A 403 -0.85 11.04 37.64
N ASP A 404 -1.43 12.21 37.34
CA ASP A 404 -1.66 13.24 38.36
C ASP A 404 -2.73 12.77 39.35
N LEU A 405 -2.29 12.43 40.56
CA LEU A 405 -3.15 12.00 41.66
C LEU A 405 -3.15 13.06 42.76
N PRO A 406 -4.27 13.27 43.48
CA PRO A 406 -4.31 14.21 44.60
C PRO A 406 -3.33 13.76 45.69
N MET A 407 -2.42 14.65 46.07
CA MET A 407 -1.43 14.40 47.12
C MET A 407 -1.89 15.03 48.45
N PRO A 408 -1.59 14.40 49.60
CA PRO A 408 -1.93 14.95 50.90
C PRO A 408 -1.24 16.30 51.14
N ASN A 409 -1.97 17.26 51.68
CA ASN A 409 -1.42 18.57 52.05
C ASN A 409 -0.35 18.39 53.13
N ARG A 410 0.80 19.06 52.95
CA ARG A 410 1.79 19.15 54.02
C ARG A 410 1.23 20.04 55.12
N HIS A 411 1.05 19.47 56.31
CA HIS A 411 0.69 20.20 57.53
C HIS A 411 1.88 20.94 58.13
#